data_AF-A0A7W9WWW9-F1
#
_entry.id   AF-A0A7W9WWW9-F1
#
_cell.length_a   1.000
_cell.length_b   1.000
_cell.length_c   1.000
_cell.angle_alpha   90.00
_cell.angle_beta   90.00
_cell.angle_gamma   90.00
#
_symmetry.space_group_name_H-M   'P 1'
#
loop_
_entity.id
_entity.type
_entity.pdbx_description
1 polymer ?
#
loop_
_entity_poly.entity_id
_entity_poly.type
_entity_poly.pdbx_seq_one_letter_code
_entity_poly.pdbx_strand_id
1 'polypeptide(L)'
;MNDSYKYFRLPAGLSGRELAVTAPPLEDDEFAAHQIEFIRRVFGHCAYLREQGRETAVGDAFLSVFVNLIEAMDANAPEEAQRCAIQLLGILRIVFPGVDHTVSSVEWR
;
A
#
# COMPACT_ATOMS: atom_id res chain seq x y z
N MET A 1 -12.43 15.65 -28.15
CA MET A 1 -11.41 15.84 -27.11
C MET A 1 -12.13 15.88 -25.78
N ASN A 2 -12.11 14.76 -25.06
CA ASN A 2 -12.51 14.71 -23.67
C ASN A 2 -11.37 13.95 -23.00
N ASP A 3 -10.30 14.67 -22.67
CA ASP A 3 -9.21 14.13 -21.86
C ASP A 3 -9.80 13.91 -20.47
N SER A 4 -10.45 12.76 -20.30
CA SER A 4 -10.77 12.20 -19.02
C SER A 4 -9.43 11.89 -18.34
N TYR A 5 -8.76 12.92 -17.84
CA TYR A 5 -7.69 12.76 -16.88
C TYR A 5 -8.28 11.90 -15.76
N LYS A 6 -7.87 10.63 -15.73
CA LYS A 6 -8.25 9.69 -14.70
C LYS A 6 -7.48 10.17 -13.48
N TYR A 7 -8.13 10.82 -12.54
CA TYR A 7 -7.47 11.20 -11.29
C TYR A 7 -7.65 10.07 -10.28
N PHE A 8 -6.70 9.95 -9.35
CA PHE A 8 -6.85 9.11 -8.18
C PHE A 8 -6.59 9.94 -6.92
N ARG A 9 -7.25 9.58 -5.82
CA ARG A 9 -7.05 10.20 -4.52
C ARG A 9 -5.83 9.62 -3.84
N LEU A 10 -5.00 10.50 -3.29
CA LEU A 10 -3.88 10.09 -2.45
C LEU A 10 -4.37 9.72 -1.03
N PRO A 11 -3.64 8.82 -0.33
CA PRO A 11 -3.90 8.51 1.09
C PRO A 11 -3.99 9.77 1.95
N ALA A 12 -4.91 9.75 2.92
CA ALA A 12 -5.16 10.89 3.79
C ALA A 12 -3.90 11.30 4.57
N GLY A 13 -3.09 10.32 5.00
CA GLY A 13 -1.84 10.53 5.73
C GLY A 13 -0.72 11.20 4.92
N LEU A 14 -0.84 11.27 3.58
CA LEU A 14 0.22 11.81 2.72
C LEU A 14 -0.05 13.24 2.22
N SER A 15 -1.32 13.62 2.02
CA SER A 15 -1.65 14.91 1.36
C SER A 15 -3.04 15.45 1.66
N GLY A 16 -3.78 14.91 2.63
CA GLY A 16 -5.12 15.44 2.95
C GLY A 16 -6.17 15.23 1.84
N ARG A 17 -6.10 14.12 1.10
CA ARG A 17 -7.01 13.70 0.01
C ARG A 17 -6.89 14.53 -1.27
N GLU A 18 -5.68 14.91 -1.65
CA GLU A 18 -5.43 15.52 -2.96
C GLU A 18 -5.66 14.53 -4.11
N LEU A 19 -6.04 15.07 -5.27
CA LEU A 19 -6.17 14.33 -6.52
C LEU A 19 -4.83 14.36 -7.27
N ALA A 20 -4.34 13.17 -7.61
CA ALA A 20 -3.18 12.98 -8.46
C ALA A 20 -3.61 12.50 -9.86
N VAL A 21 -2.84 12.87 -10.88
CA VAL A 21 -3.08 12.44 -12.27
C VAL A 21 -2.64 10.99 -12.44
N THR A 22 -3.49 10.14 -13.01
CA THR A 22 -3.11 8.77 -13.36
C THR A 22 -2.11 8.80 -14.51
N ALA A 23 -1.00 8.08 -14.34
CA ALA A 23 -0.02 7.86 -15.39
C ALA A 23 -0.67 7.09 -16.57
N PRO A 24 -0.12 7.22 -17.79
CA PRO A 24 -0.54 6.35 -18.88
C PRO A 24 -0.37 4.85 -18.50
N PRO A 25 -1.15 3.94 -19.12
CA PRO A 25 -0.94 2.51 -18.94
C PRO A 25 0.51 2.12 -19.26
N LEU A 26 1.05 1.20 -18.46
CA LEU A 26 2.40 0.66 -18.64
C LEU A 26 2.32 -0.67 -19.39
N GLU A 27 3.33 -0.94 -20.22
CA GLU A 27 3.56 -2.27 -20.77
C GLU A 27 4.20 -3.19 -19.71
N ASP A 28 4.14 -4.51 -19.92
CA ASP A 28 4.57 -5.51 -18.92
C ASP A 28 6.01 -5.32 -18.43
N ASP A 29 6.95 -5.04 -19.34
CA ASP A 29 8.37 -4.82 -19.00
C ASP A 29 8.58 -3.54 -18.19
N GLU A 30 7.85 -2.48 -18.53
CA GLU A 30 7.88 -1.20 -17.79
C GLU A 30 7.29 -1.39 -16.40
N PHE A 31 6.17 -2.10 -16.29
CA PHE A 31 5.56 -2.43 -15.02
C PHE A 31 6.51 -3.24 -14.12
N ALA A 32 7.19 -4.25 -14.66
CA ALA A 32 8.20 -5.02 -13.93
C ALA A 32 9.37 -4.15 -13.44
N ALA A 33 9.86 -3.23 -14.28
CA ALA A 33 10.90 -2.28 -13.89
C ALA A 33 10.46 -1.37 -12.74
N HIS A 34 9.21 -0.88 -12.78
CA HIS A 34 8.61 -0.07 -11.71
C HIS A 34 8.46 -0.87 -10.41
N GLN A 35 8.13 -2.16 -10.46
CA GLN A 35 8.10 -3.01 -9.27
C GLN A 35 9.47 -3.16 -8.63
N ILE A 36 10.52 -3.36 -9.43
CA ILE A 36 11.90 -3.42 -8.93
C ILE A 36 12.30 -2.10 -8.26
N GLU A 37 11.98 -0.97 -8.90
CA GLU A 37 12.28 0.34 -8.33
C GLU A 37 11.53 0.58 -7.02
N PHE A 38 10.25 0.24 -6.97
CA PHE A 38 9.45 0.31 -5.75
C PHE A 38 10.09 -0.48 -4.61
N ILE A 39 10.46 -1.75 -4.85
CA ILE A 39 11.12 -2.60 -3.85
C ILE A 39 12.44 -1.95 -3.39
N ARG A 40 13.25 -1.43 -4.31
CA ARG A 40 14.50 -0.71 -3.96
C ARG A 40 14.24 0.47 -3.02
N ARG A 41 13.20 1.26 -3.29
CA ARG A 41 12.82 2.40 -2.43
C ARG A 41 12.38 1.96 -1.04
N VAL A 42 11.62 0.86 -0.93
CA VAL A 42 11.23 0.30 0.38
C VAL A 42 12.46 -0.11 1.18
N PHE A 43 13.41 -0.83 0.56
CA PHE A 43 14.66 -1.20 1.25
C PHE A 43 15.57 -0.01 1.56
N GLY A 44 15.55 1.04 0.74
CA GLY A 44 16.18 2.32 1.06
C GLY A 44 15.59 2.95 2.32
N HIS A 45 14.26 2.91 2.46
CA HIS A 45 13.59 3.39 3.67
C HIS A 45 13.92 2.52 4.89
N CYS A 46 14.03 1.20 4.74
CA CYS A 46 14.54 0.33 5.80
C CYS A 46 15.94 0.75 6.27
N ALA A 47 16.84 1.06 5.34
CA ALA A 47 18.19 1.52 5.67
C ALA A 47 18.15 2.84 6.46
N TYR A 48 17.38 3.81 5.98
CA TYR A 48 17.15 5.07 6.68
C TYR A 48 16.62 4.86 8.11
N LEU A 49 15.59 4.02 8.31
CA LEU A 49 15.04 3.76 9.64
C LEU A 49 16.05 3.10 10.59
N ARG A 50 16.93 2.24 10.07
CA ARG A 50 18.03 1.66 10.87
C ARG A 50 19.02 2.73 11.33
N GLU A 51 19.37 3.65 10.45
CA GLU A 51 20.24 4.79 10.82
C GLU A 51 19.60 5.67 11.90
N GLN A 52 18.26 5.75 11.94
CA GLN A 52 17.50 6.42 13.00
C GLN A 52 17.33 5.57 14.28
N GLY A 53 18.00 4.41 14.39
CA GLY A 53 17.96 3.56 15.58
C GLY A 53 16.70 2.71 15.74
N ARG A 54 15.90 2.51 14.68
CA ARG A 54 14.70 1.65 14.74
C ARG A 54 15.07 0.17 14.72
N GLU A 55 14.74 -0.54 15.80
CA GLU A 55 15.02 -1.98 15.95
C GLU A 55 14.28 -2.84 14.90
N THR A 56 13.04 -2.48 14.56
CA THR A 56 12.17 -3.22 13.64
C THR A 56 12.05 -2.55 12.26
N ALA A 57 13.10 -1.86 11.80
CA ALA A 57 13.09 -1.03 10.59
C ALA A 57 12.47 -1.68 9.33
N VAL A 58 12.71 -2.98 9.11
CA VAL A 58 12.12 -3.70 7.96
C VAL A 58 10.62 -3.85 8.13
N GLY A 59 10.16 -4.29 9.31
CA GLY A 59 8.74 -4.42 9.61
C GLY A 59 8.02 -3.08 9.51
N ASP A 60 8.61 -2.03 10.08
CA ASP A 60 8.07 -0.67 10.07
C ASP A 60 7.89 -0.13 8.63
N ALA A 61 8.90 -0.29 7.77
CA ALA A 61 8.84 0.17 6.38
C ALA A 61 7.79 -0.59 5.57
N PHE A 62 7.76 -1.92 5.65
CA PHE A 62 6.77 -2.72 4.91
C PHE A 62 5.35 -2.49 5.42
N LEU A 63 5.16 -2.36 6.74
CA LEU A 63 3.85 -2.04 7.32
C LEU A 63 3.35 -0.68 6.81
N SER A 64 4.19 0.36 6.84
CA SER A 64 3.83 1.68 6.32
C SER A 64 3.41 1.62 4.84
N VAL A 65 4.13 0.84 4.04
CA VAL A 65 3.80 0.62 2.63
C VAL A 65 2.43 -0.06 2.46
N PHE A 66 2.16 -1.15 3.19
CA PHE A 66 0.87 -1.86 3.08
C PHE A 66 -0.29 -0.97 3.49
N VAL A 67 -0.15 -0.22 4.59
CA VAL A 67 -1.19 0.72 5.05
C VAL A 67 -1.46 1.78 3.98
N ASN A 68 -0.42 2.42 3.44
CA ASN A 68 -0.59 3.45 2.42
C ASN A 68 -1.22 2.92 1.12
N LEU A 69 -0.88 1.69 0.70
CA LEU A 69 -1.49 1.06 -0.48
C LEU A 69 -2.97 0.75 -0.25
N ILE A 70 -3.33 0.21 0.93
CA ILE A 70 -4.73 -0.09 1.26
C ILE A 70 -5.53 1.21 1.37
N GLU A 71 -5.00 2.26 2.00
CA GLU A 71 -5.68 3.57 2.05
C GLU A 71 -5.88 4.18 0.65
N ALA A 72 -4.87 4.08 -0.23
CA ALA A 72 -4.99 4.52 -1.61
C ALA A 72 -6.06 3.73 -2.35
N MET A 73 -6.12 2.41 -2.15
CA MET A 73 -7.15 1.58 -2.76
C MET A 73 -8.53 1.93 -2.20
N ASP A 74 -8.68 2.10 -0.89
CA ASP A 74 -9.98 2.40 -0.26
C ASP A 74 -10.55 3.74 -0.75
N ALA A 75 -9.71 4.77 -0.90
CA ALA A 75 -10.12 6.08 -1.39
C ALA A 75 -10.59 6.10 -2.85
N ASN A 76 -10.24 5.08 -3.65
CA ASN A 76 -10.45 5.03 -5.10
C ASN A 76 -11.35 3.86 -5.56
N ALA A 77 -11.32 2.73 -4.85
CA ALA A 77 -12.02 1.48 -5.16
C ALA A 77 -12.29 0.68 -3.86
N PRO A 78 -13.21 1.14 -3.00
CA PRO A 78 -13.40 0.59 -1.65
C PRO A 78 -13.80 -0.89 -1.64
N GLU A 79 -14.60 -1.33 -2.60
CA GLU A 79 -14.99 -2.74 -2.74
C GLU A 79 -13.79 -3.64 -3.07
N GLU A 80 -12.84 -3.16 -3.88
CA GLU A 80 -11.62 -3.89 -4.21
C GLU A 80 -10.63 -3.85 -3.04
N ALA A 81 -10.51 -2.71 -2.35
CA ALA A 81 -9.72 -2.57 -1.15
C ALA A 81 -10.15 -3.58 -0.07
N GLN A 82 -11.45 -3.72 0.15
CA GLN A 82 -11.99 -4.69 1.09
C GLN A 82 -11.63 -6.13 0.70
N ARG A 83 -11.79 -6.51 -0.58
CA ARG A 83 -11.41 -7.85 -1.06
C ARG A 83 -9.91 -8.09 -0.91
N CYS A 84 -9.08 -7.10 -1.25
CA CYS A 84 -7.63 -7.18 -1.13
C CYS A 84 -7.20 -7.36 0.34
N ALA A 85 -7.79 -6.59 1.26
CA ALA A 85 -7.52 -6.71 2.69
C ALA A 85 -7.89 -8.11 3.22
N ILE A 86 -9.03 -8.68 2.81
CA ILE A 86 -9.44 -10.04 3.18
C ILE A 86 -8.44 -11.07 2.67
N GLN A 87 -7.98 -10.95 1.42
CA GLN A 87 -6.99 -11.85 0.83
C GLN A 87 -5.63 -11.75 1.55
N LEU A 88 -5.18 -10.53 1.85
CA LEU A 88 -3.95 -10.30 2.60
C LEU A 88 -4.02 -10.94 3.99
N LEU A 89 -5.13 -10.75 4.72
CA LEU A 89 -5.37 -11.40 6.01
C LEU A 89 -5.35 -12.93 5.88
N GLY A 90 -5.91 -13.48 4.80
CA GLY A 90 -5.85 -14.90 4.48
C GLY A 90 -4.41 -15.41 4.32
N ILE A 91 -3.58 -14.69 3.56
CA ILE A 91 -2.16 -15.01 3.37
C ILE A 91 -1.42 -14.94 4.71
N LEU A 92 -1.62 -13.86 5.49
CA LEU A 92 -0.96 -13.69 6.78
C LEU A 92 -1.32 -14.83 7.75
N ARG A 93 -2.57 -15.29 7.78
CA ARG A 93 -3.00 -16.44 8.60
C ARG A 93 -2.30 -17.74 8.21
N ILE A 94 -2.05 -17.96 6.91
CA ILE A 94 -1.33 -19.14 6.41
C ILE A 94 0.16 -19.06 6.77
N VAL A 95 0.77 -17.88 6.61
CA VAL A 95 2.21 -17.68 6.84
C VAL A 95 2.55 -17.64 8.33
N PHE A 96 1.65 -17.11 9.17
CA PHE A 96 1.82 -16.97 10.61
C PHE A 96 0.74 -17.75 11.39
N PRO A 97 0.75 -19.10 11.34
CA PRO A 97 -0.24 -19.92 12.02
C PRO A 97 -0.05 -19.77 13.55
N GLY A 98 -1.03 -19.17 14.23
CA GLY A 98 -1.01 -18.98 15.69
C GLY A 98 -1.18 -17.53 16.15
N VAL A 99 -1.20 -16.56 15.24
CA VAL A 99 -1.64 -15.20 15.58
C VAL A 99 -3.15 -15.12 15.40
N ASP A 100 -3.89 -15.35 16.49
CA ASP A 100 -5.33 -15.10 16.54
C ASP A 100 -5.56 -13.58 16.49
N HIS A 101 -5.56 -13.03 15.28
CA HIS A 101 -6.10 -11.70 15.04
C HIS A 101 -7.62 -11.83 15.09
N THR A 102 -8.19 -11.80 16.31
CA THR A 102 -9.58 -11.38 16.48
C THR A 102 -9.66 -9.97 15.93
N VAL A 103 -10.03 -9.86 14.66
CA VAL A 103 -10.46 -8.61 14.06
C VAL A 103 -11.77 -8.28 14.77
N SER A 104 -11.69 -7.64 15.94
CA SER A 104 -12.81 -6.86 16.45
C SER A 104 -13.16 -5.92 15.31
N SER A 105 -14.36 -6.10 14.76
CA SER A 105 -14.91 -5.36 13.63
C SER A 105 -14.44 -3.91 13.68
N VAL A 106 -13.44 -3.58 12.86
CA VAL A 106 -13.08 -2.19 12.62
C VAL A 106 -14.23 -1.66 11.77
N GLU A 107 -15.15 -0.96 12.41
CA GLU A 107 -16.14 -0.14 11.72
C GLU A 107 -15.37 0.94 10.96
N TRP A 108 -15.19 0.71 9.66
CA TRP A 108 -14.77 1.75 8.73
C TRP A 108 -15.91 2.77 8.64
N ARG A 109 -15.74 3.92 9.31
CA ARG A 109 -16.63 5.09 9.22
C ARG A 109 -16.14 6.07 8.18
#